data_AF-A0A5J4Q987-F1
#
_entry.id   AF-A0A5J4Q987-F1
#
_cell.length_a   1.000
_cell.length_b   1.000
_cell.length_c   1.000
_cell.angle_alpha   90.00
_cell.angle_beta   90.00
_cell.angle_gamma   90.00
#
_symmetry.space_group_name_H-M   'P 1'
#
loop_
_entity.id
_entity.type
_entity.pdbx_description
1 polymer ?
#
loop_
_entity_poly.entity_id
_entity_poly.type
_entity_poly.pdbx_seq_one_letter_code
_entity_poly.pdbx_strand_id
1 'polypeptide(L)'
;MRQFHINTSISGEIVTESILLSENNLRQELEIAQNSTEAAKLFFRHVLLQLTKEQVDLDRAMKLLVKTVEFGRNARNILTKLVEQNPSNPQIIRAFGTLIRDVEHSNDEAELLFVQANAIEDENSTSALAHNLIEIKLIETQTHFKLTKKKN
;
A
#
# COMPACT_ATOMS: atom_id res chain seq x y z
N MET A 1 -11.19 -45.33 29.80
CA MET A 1 -10.88 -43.89 29.70
C MET A 1 -10.06 -43.64 28.44
N ARG A 2 -10.67 -43.08 27.38
CA ARG A 2 -9.98 -42.71 26.14
C ARG A 2 -9.33 -41.34 26.33
N GLN A 3 -8.01 -41.25 26.18
CA GLN A 3 -7.29 -39.97 26.11
C GLN A 3 -7.56 -39.32 24.75
N PHE A 4 -8.19 -38.15 24.76
CA PHE A 4 -8.28 -37.27 23.59
C PHE A 4 -6.92 -36.61 23.37
N HIS A 5 -6.23 -36.99 22.30
CA HIS A 5 -5.14 -36.20 21.74
C HIS A 5 -5.78 -35.13 20.86
N ILE A 6 -5.90 -33.91 21.39
CA ILE A 6 -6.35 -32.76 20.61
C ILE A 6 -5.13 -32.21 19.88
N ASN A 7 -5.28 -32.12 18.57
CA ASN A 7 -4.27 -31.89 17.57
C ASN A 7 -3.75 -30.44 17.62
N THR A 8 -2.52 -30.23 18.08
CA THR A 8 -1.88 -28.91 18.21
C THR A 8 -1.49 -28.27 16.85
N SER A 9 -1.75 -28.95 15.73
CA SER A 9 -1.41 -28.45 14.39
C SER A 9 -2.52 -27.61 13.72
N ILE A 10 -3.76 -27.68 14.22
CA ILE A 10 -4.91 -27.02 13.58
C ILE A 10 -4.91 -25.50 13.79
N SER A 11 -4.30 -25.01 14.87
CA SER A 11 -4.23 -23.57 15.17
C SER A 11 -3.25 -22.80 14.27
N GLY A 12 -2.19 -23.45 13.77
CA GLY A 12 -1.20 -22.80 12.91
C GLY A 12 -1.71 -22.54 11.49
N GLU A 13 -2.43 -23.50 10.89
CA GLU A 13 -2.99 -23.39 9.53
C GLU A 13 -4.14 -22.40 9.44
N ILE A 14 -5.02 -22.33 10.45
CA ILE A 14 -6.14 -21.38 10.48
C ILE A 14 -5.63 -19.94 10.58
N VAL A 15 -4.56 -19.71 11.36
CA VAL A 15 -3.98 -18.38 11.53
C VAL A 15 -3.31 -17.93 10.23
N THR A 16 -2.55 -18.78 9.55
CA THR A 16 -1.94 -18.44 8.25
C THR A 16 -2.98 -18.17 7.17
N GLU A 17 -4.05 -18.94 7.09
CA GLU A 17 -5.14 -18.70 6.13
C GLU A 17 -5.86 -17.37 6.40
N SER A 18 -6.10 -17.03 7.66
CA SER A 18 -6.73 -15.75 8.04
C SER A 18 -5.87 -14.53 7.70
N ILE A 19 -4.55 -14.61 7.87
CA ILE A 19 -3.61 -13.55 7.51
C ILE A 19 -3.60 -13.36 5.99
N LEU A 20 -3.52 -14.47 5.24
CA LEU A 20 -3.45 -14.45 3.77
C LEU A 20 -4.74 -13.90 3.14
N LEU A 21 -5.90 -14.22 3.72
CA LEU A 21 -7.18 -13.61 3.35
C LEU A 21 -7.20 -12.10 3.63
N SER A 22 -6.65 -11.65 4.76
CA SER A 22 -6.59 -10.21 5.10
C SER A 22 -5.67 -9.42 4.17
N GLU A 23 -4.52 -9.99 3.78
CA GLU A 23 -3.60 -9.38 2.83
C GLU A 23 -4.21 -9.28 1.42
N ASN A 24 -4.91 -10.33 0.98
CA ASN A 24 -5.60 -10.32 -0.30
C ASN A 24 -6.72 -9.27 -0.34
N ASN A 25 -7.50 -9.15 0.74
CA ASN A 25 -8.54 -8.12 0.86
C ASN A 25 -7.93 -6.71 0.79
N LEU A 26 -6.83 -6.46 1.51
CA LEU A 26 -6.12 -5.18 1.46
C LEU A 26 -5.66 -4.83 0.04
N ARG A 27 -5.06 -5.80 -0.66
CA ARG A 27 -4.60 -5.60 -2.05
C ARG A 27 -5.76 -5.28 -2.98
N GLN A 28 -6.88 -5.99 -2.84
CA GLN A 28 -8.06 -5.76 -3.66
C GLN A 28 -8.68 -4.38 -3.40
N GLU A 29 -8.81 -3.97 -2.14
CA GLU A 29 -9.31 -2.63 -1.78
C GLU A 29 -8.41 -1.52 -2.32
N LEU A 30 -7.08 -1.69 -2.20
CA LEU A 30 -6.11 -0.75 -2.75
C LEU A 30 -6.24 -0.63 -4.27
N GLU A 31 -6.35 -1.77 -4.98
CA GLU A 31 -6.54 -1.79 -6.43
C GLU A 31 -7.83 -1.08 -6.85
N ILE A 32 -8.94 -1.31 -6.13
CA ILE A 32 -10.21 -0.61 -6.39
C ILE A 32 -10.04 0.91 -6.23
N ALA A 33 -9.34 1.36 -5.20
CA ALA A 33 -9.13 2.79 -4.98
C ALA A 33 -8.22 3.43 -6.04
N GLN A 34 -7.16 2.73 -6.46
CA GLN A 34 -6.28 3.16 -7.55
C GLN A 34 -7.04 3.25 -8.87
N ASN A 35 -7.84 2.24 -9.20
CA ASN A 35 -8.68 2.24 -10.39
C ASN A 35 -9.71 3.38 -10.36
N SER A 36 -10.29 3.66 -9.19
CA SER A 36 -11.20 4.79 -9.02
C SER A 36 -10.48 6.14 -9.20
N THR A 37 -9.25 6.27 -8.72
CA THR A 37 -8.40 7.46 -8.94
C THR A 37 -8.10 7.67 -10.42
N GLU A 38 -7.71 6.62 -11.13
CA GLU A 38 -7.46 6.70 -12.58
C GLU A 38 -8.73 7.02 -13.37
N ALA A 39 -9.88 6.46 -12.99
CA ALA A 39 -11.16 6.82 -13.60
C ALA A 39 -11.49 8.31 -13.41
N ALA A 40 -11.30 8.86 -12.20
CA ALA A 40 -11.48 10.28 -11.94
C ALA A 40 -10.57 11.15 -12.83
N LYS A 41 -9.28 10.79 -12.93
CA LYS A 41 -8.31 11.47 -13.81
C LYS A 41 -8.75 11.45 -15.27
N LEU A 42 -9.24 10.32 -15.77
CA LEU A 42 -9.73 10.18 -17.13
C LEU A 42 -10.95 11.08 -17.37
N PHE A 43 -11.94 11.06 -16.48
CA PHE A 43 -13.10 11.95 -16.61
C PHE A 43 -12.68 13.42 -16.60
N PHE A 44 -11.77 13.81 -15.71
CA PHE A 44 -11.26 15.18 -15.66
C PHE A 44 -10.54 15.57 -16.95
N ARG A 45 -9.68 14.71 -17.50
CA ARG A 45 -9.06 14.93 -18.82
C ARG A 45 -10.10 15.11 -19.93
N HIS A 46 -11.18 14.33 -19.89
CA HIS A 46 -12.28 14.49 -20.84
C HIS A 46 -13.02 15.82 -20.67
N VAL A 47 -13.16 16.34 -19.45
CA VAL A 47 -13.68 17.70 -19.19
C VAL A 47 -12.79 18.72 -19.86
N LEU A 48 -11.47 18.68 -19.60
CA LEU A 48 -10.52 19.61 -20.21
C LEU A 48 -10.60 19.58 -21.74
N LEU A 49 -10.68 18.39 -22.33
CA LEU A 49 -10.86 18.23 -23.77
C LEU A 49 -12.20 18.76 -24.31
N GLN A 50 -13.29 18.73 -23.51
CA GLN A 50 -14.54 19.39 -23.92
C GLN A 50 -14.39 20.91 -23.93
N LEU A 51 -13.70 21.46 -22.94
CA LEU A 51 -13.51 22.91 -22.78
C LEU A 51 -12.58 23.51 -23.83
N THR A 52 -11.76 22.70 -24.51
CA THR A 52 -10.87 23.16 -25.59
C THR A 52 -11.56 23.21 -26.96
N LYS A 53 -12.82 22.78 -27.07
CA LYS A 53 -13.56 22.79 -28.35
C LYS A 53 -14.03 24.19 -28.69
N GLU A 54 -14.09 24.49 -29.98
CA GLU A 54 -14.64 25.76 -30.48
C GLU A 54 -16.10 25.95 -30.06
N GLN A 55 -16.90 24.88 -30.12
CA GLN A 55 -18.25 24.83 -29.55
C GLN A 55 -18.26 23.92 -28.33
N VAL A 56 -18.38 24.53 -27.15
CA VAL A 56 -18.36 23.84 -25.87
C VAL A 56 -19.76 23.31 -25.53
N ASP A 57 -19.86 22.01 -25.32
CA ASP A 57 -21.04 21.36 -24.73
C ASP A 57 -20.91 21.35 -23.20
N LEU A 58 -21.47 22.38 -22.57
CA LEU A 58 -21.41 22.55 -21.12
C LEU A 58 -22.17 21.44 -20.37
N ASP A 59 -23.29 20.95 -20.90
CA ASP A 59 -24.04 19.87 -20.27
C ASP A 59 -23.22 18.59 -20.20
N ARG A 60 -22.50 18.27 -21.27
CA ARG A 60 -21.57 17.13 -21.29
C ARG A 60 -20.38 17.35 -20.36
N ALA A 61 -19.78 18.54 -20.35
CA ALA A 61 -18.68 18.86 -19.45
C ALA A 61 -19.10 18.71 -17.98
N MET A 62 -20.28 19.21 -17.62
CA MET A 62 -20.82 19.09 -16.26
C MET A 62 -21.08 17.63 -15.86
N LYS A 63 -21.64 16.81 -16.75
CA LYS A 63 -21.82 15.37 -16.48
C LYS A 63 -20.49 14.65 -16.23
N LEU A 64 -19.43 15.01 -16.95
CA LEU A 64 -18.09 14.45 -16.76
C LEU A 64 -17.44 14.95 -15.46
N LEU A 65 -17.66 16.21 -15.08
CA LEU A 65 -17.21 16.75 -13.79
C LEU A 65 -17.86 16.02 -12.61
N VAL A 66 -19.17 15.74 -12.68
CA VAL A 66 -19.86 14.95 -11.65
C VAL A 66 -19.20 13.58 -11.46
N LYS A 67 -18.88 12.89 -12.56
CA LYS A 67 -18.15 11.60 -12.50
C LYS A 67 -16.76 11.76 -11.89
N THR A 68 -16.03 12.81 -12.24
CA THR A 68 -14.71 13.10 -11.64
C THR A 68 -14.81 13.15 -10.11
N VAL A 69 -15.78 13.89 -9.60
CA VAL A 69 -16.02 14.03 -8.15
C VAL A 69 -16.48 12.73 -7.52
N GLU A 70 -17.36 11.97 -8.17
CA GLU A 70 -17.86 10.69 -7.68
C GLU A 70 -16.74 9.66 -7.49
N PHE A 71 -15.93 9.44 -8.54
CA PHE A 71 -14.81 8.51 -8.50
C PHE A 71 -13.70 8.99 -7.56
N GLY A 72 -13.43 10.29 -7.50
CA GLY A 72 -12.49 10.87 -6.53
C GLY A 72 -12.91 10.64 -5.08
N ARG A 73 -14.19 10.89 -4.76
CA ARG A 73 -14.75 10.62 -3.42
C ARG A 73 -14.70 9.14 -3.05
N ASN A 74 -15.01 8.25 -3.98
CA ASN A 74 -14.91 6.82 -3.75
C ASN A 74 -13.46 6.39 -3.41
N ALA A 75 -12.50 6.85 -4.21
CA ALA A 75 -11.09 6.60 -3.94
C ALA A 75 -10.66 7.13 -2.57
N ARG A 76 -11.04 8.39 -2.23
CA ARG A 76 -10.71 9.00 -0.93
C ARG A 76 -11.27 8.19 0.24
N ASN A 77 -12.53 7.75 0.15
CA ASN A 77 -13.15 6.99 1.22
C ASN A 77 -12.44 5.66 1.49
N ILE A 78 -11.98 4.98 0.45
CA ILE A 78 -11.25 3.71 0.59
C ILE A 78 -9.84 3.98 1.11
N LEU A 79 -9.10 4.92 0.49
CA LEU A 79 -7.72 5.23 0.87
C LEU A 79 -7.60 5.75 2.30
N THR A 80 -8.55 6.56 2.76
CA THR A 80 -8.57 7.03 4.16
C THR A 80 -8.64 5.84 5.13
N LYS A 81 -9.54 4.88 4.90
CA LYS A 81 -9.65 3.67 5.72
C LYS A 81 -8.39 2.82 5.67
N LEU A 82 -7.81 2.66 4.48
CA LEU A 82 -6.59 1.87 4.30
C LEU A 82 -5.39 2.50 5.02
N VAL A 83 -5.25 3.83 5.00
CA VAL A 83 -4.21 4.56 5.75
C VAL A 83 -4.43 4.42 7.26
N GLU A 84 -5.67 4.53 7.74
CA GLU A 84 -5.99 4.35 9.17
C GLU A 84 -5.65 2.94 9.66
N GLN A 85 -5.93 1.92 8.85
CA GLN A 85 -5.66 0.52 9.19
C GLN A 85 -4.18 0.15 9.02
N ASN A 86 -3.48 0.77 8.07
CA ASN A 86 -2.11 0.42 7.70
C ASN A 86 -1.24 1.69 7.53
N PRO A 87 -1.02 2.46 8.61
CA PRO A 87 -0.40 3.78 8.54
C PRO A 87 1.08 3.77 8.13
N SER A 88 1.73 2.59 8.18
CA SER A 88 3.12 2.39 7.78
C SER A 88 3.25 1.65 6.44
N ASN A 89 2.18 1.56 5.65
CA ASN A 89 2.26 0.94 4.32
C ASN A 89 2.53 2.01 3.24
N PRO A 90 3.74 2.06 2.67
CA PRO A 90 4.12 3.12 1.74
C PRO A 90 3.33 3.05 0.42
N GLN A 91 2.85 1.87 -0.01
CA GLN A 91 2.05 1.75 -1.23
C GLN A 91 0.69 2.43 -1.08
N ILE A 92 0.05 2.27 0.08
CA ILE A 92 -1.22 2.93 0.40
C ILE A 92 -1.02 4.46 0.47
N ILE A 93 0.04 4.91 1.14
CA ILE A 93 0.37 6.34 1.25
C ILE A 93 0.65 6.97 -0.12
N ARG A 94 1.42 6.29 -0.99
CA ARG A 94 1.68 6.76 -2.37
C ARG A 94 0.40 6.82 -3.21
N ALA A 95 -0.48 5.82 -3.08
CA ALA A 95 -1.77 5.83 -3.76
C ALA A 95 -2.61 7.02 -3.29
N PHE A 96 -2.59 7.32 -1.98
CA PHE A 96 -3.27 8.48 -1.44
C PHE A 96 -2.67 9.80 -1.97
N GLY A 97 -1.35 9.96 -1.92
CA GLY A 97 -0.67 11.14 -2.50
C GLY A 97 -0.98 11.34 -3.99
N THR A 98 -1.13 10.26 -4.76
CA THR A 98 -1.53 10.33 -6.17
C THR A 98 -2.93 10.90 -6.36
N LEU A 99 -3.90 10.45 -5.55
CA LEU A 99 -5.26 11.01 -5.54
C LEU A 99 -5.24 12.51 -5.21
N ILE A 100 -4.54 12.87 -4.12
CA ILE A 100 -4.45 14.25 -3.65
C ILE A 100 -3.85 15.18 -4.72
N ARG A 101 -2.79 14.74 -5.41
CA ARG A 101 -2.14 15.53 -6.46
C ARG A 101 -2.97 15.62 -7.73
N ASP A 102 -3.40 14.47 -8.25
CA ASP A 102 -3.88 14.38 -9.63
C ASP A 102 -5.38 14.68 -9.75
N VAL A 103 -6.15 14.54 -8.67
CA VAL A 103 -7.61 14.75 -8.65
C VAL A 103 -8.02 15.90 -7.74
N GLU A 104 -7.45 15.99 -6.55
CA GLU A 104 -7.79 17.05 -5.59
C GLU A 104 -6.92 18.30 -5.74
N HIS A 105 -5.87 18.22 -6.56
CA HIS A 105 -4.98 19.31 -6.94
C HIS A 105 -4.29 20.01 -5.75
N SER A 106 -3.96 19.26 -4.71
CA SER A 106 -3.19 19.73 -3.55
C SER A 106 -1.75 19.22 -3.63
N ASN A 107 -0.87 19.96 -4.30
CA ASN A 107 0.52 19.51 -4.53
C ASN A 107 1.33 19.43 -3.23
N ASP A 108 1.16 20.41 -2.33
CA ASP A 108 1.92 20.46 -1.07
C ASP A 108 1.57 19.28 -0.15
N GLU A 109 0.29 18.94 -0.05
CA GLU A 109 -0.16 17.77 0.74
C GLU A 109 0.31 16.46 0.12
N ALA A 110 0.25 16.33 -1.21
CA ALA A 110 0.74 15.15 -1.90
C ALA A 110 2.25 14.95 -1.72
N GLU A 111 3.04 16.03 -1.76
CA GLU A 111 4.48 15.97 -1.53
C GLU A 111 4.80 15.45 -0.12
N LEU A 112 4.08 15.92 0.91
CA LEU A 112 4.23 15.41 2.27
C LEU A 112 3.99 13.89 2.35
N LEU A 113 2.97 13.39 1.65
CA LEU A 113 2.66 11.96 1.59
C LEU A 113 3.76 11.18 0.85
N PHE A 114 4.31 11.71 -0.25
CA PHE A 114 5.41 11.04 -0.95
C PHE A 114 6.70 11.00 -0.14
N VAL A 115 7.03 12.10 0.55
CA VAL A 115 8.17 12.15 1.49
C VAL A 115 7.99 11.13 2.61
N GLN A 116 6.78 11.05 3.19
CA GLN A 116 6.47 10.06 4.23
C GLN A 116 6.64 8.62 3.72
N ALA A 117 6.12 8.30 2.53
CA ALA A 117 6.25 6.98 1.96
C ALA A 117 7.72 6.60 1.68
N ASN A 118 8.52 7.54 1.16
CA ASN A 118 9.96 7.33 0.95
C ASN A 118 10.68 7.05 2.28
N ALA A 119 10.40 7.85 3.32
CA ALA A 119 11.03 7.67 4.63
C ALA A 119 10.76 6.28 5.24
N ILE A 120 9.53 5.78 5.09
CA ILE A 120 9.15 4.44 5.54
C ILE A 120 9.89 3.34 4.77
N GLU A 121 10.00 3.48 3.44
CA GLU A 121 10.74 2.51 2.62
C GLU A 121 12.24 2.49 2.94
N ASP A 122 12.82 3.67 3.21
CA ASP A 122 14.22 3.82 3.61
C ASP A 122 14.48 3.18 4.99
N GLU A 123 13.59 3.40 5.97
CA GLU A 123 13.66 2.77 7.29
C GLU A 123 13.56 1.23 7.21
N ASN A 124 12.61 0.72 6.41
CA ASN A 124 12.45 -0.72 6.21
C ASN A 124 13.70 -1.33 5.53
N SER A 125 14.28 -0.64 4.55
CA SER A 125 15.49 -1.10 3.85
C SER A 125 16.71 -1.12 4.77
N THR A 126 16.90 -0.08 5.57
CA THR A 126 18.02 -0.01 6.52
C THR A 126 17.90 -1.06 7.62
N SER A 127 16.69 -1.32 8.12
CA SER A 127 16.42 -2.40 9.08
C SER A 127 16.76 -3.79 8.51
N ALA A 128 16.35 -4.08 7.28
CA ALA A 128 16.66 -5.35 6.61
C ALA A 128 18.18 -5.56 6.44
N LEU A 129 18.91 -4.51 6.05
CA LEU A 129 20.37 -4.57 5.95
C LEU A 129 21.02 -4.85 7.31
N ALA A 130 20.58 -4.16 8.37
CA ALA A 130 21.10 -4.34 9.72
C ALA A 130 20.88 -5.77 10.22
N HIS A 131 19.71 -6.37 9.97
CA HIS A 131 19.41 -7.76 10.32
C HIS A 131 20.38 -8.73 9.63
N ASN A 132 20.55 -8.60 8.32
CA ASN A 132 21.45 -9.46 7.53
C ASN A 132 22.91 -9.36 8.01
N LEU A 133 23.38 -8.16 8.36
CA LEU A 133 24.71 -7.92 8.92
C LEU A 133 24.93 -8.65 10.26
N ILE A 134 23.90 -8.68 11.12
CA ILE A 134 23.95 -9.40 12.40
C ILE A 134 24.03 -10.92 12.17
N GLU A 135 23.21 -11.46 11.26
CA GLU A 135 23.21 -12.89 10.94
C GLU A 135 24.58 -13.36 10.41
N ILE A 136 25.19 -12.60 9.50
CA ILE A 136 26.53 -12.91 8.97
C ILE A 136 27.55 -12.95 10.10
N LYS A 137 27.58 -11.93 10.96
CA LYS A 137 28.54 -11.85 12.08
C LYS A 137 28.33 -12.97 13.10
N LEU A 138 27.08 -13.40 13.32
CA LEU A 138 26.76 -14.55 14.18
C LEU A 138 27.27 -15.87 13.57
N ILE A 139 27.15 -16.06 12.26
CA ILE A 139 27.67 -17.24 11.56
C ILE A 139 29.21 -17.29 11.62
N GLU A 140 29.87 -16.16 11.39
CA GLU A 140 31.34 -16.05 11.48
C GLU A 140 31.85 -16.42 12.89
N THR A 141 31.22 -15.90 13.95
CA THR A 141 31.61 -16.22 15.32
C THR A 141 31.40 -17.70 15.67
N GLN A 142 30.30 -18.30 15.20
CA GLN A 142 30.03 -19.73 15.41
C GLN A 142 30.99 -20.64 14.63
N THR A 143 31.36 -20.27 13.41
CA THR A 143 32.33 -21.04 12.61
C THR A 143 33.74 -20.96 13.20
N HIS A 144 34.18 -19.77 13.63
CA HIS A 144 35.44 -19.60 14.36
C HIS A 144 35.48 -20.44 15.65
N PHE A 145 34.40 -20.47 16.44
CA PHE A 145 34.33 -21.27 17.66
C PHE A 145 34.39 -22.78 17.39
N LYS A 146 33.76 -23.27 16.31
CA LYS A 146 33.84 -24.69 15.91
C LYS A 146 35.25 -25.08 15.44
N LEU A 147 35.95 -24.19 14.74
CA LEU A 147 37.31 -24.44 14.25
C LEU A 147 38.36 -24.48 15.37
N THR A 148 38.21 -23.66 16.42
CA THR A 148 39.12 -23.66 17.57
C THR A 148 38.93 -24.88 18.46
N LYS A 149 37.71 -25.40 18.61
CA LYS A 149 37.43 -26.64 19.36
C LYS A 149 37.87 -27.92 18.65
N LYS A 150 38.04 -27.94 17.33
CA LYS A 150 38.48 -29.15 16.58
C LYS A 150 40.00 -29.32 16.55
N LYS A 151 40.77 -28.32 16.98
CA LYS A 151 42.24 -28.31 17.01
C LYS A 151 42.85 -28.65 18.38
N ASN A 152 42.03 -28.82 19.42
CA ASN A 152 42.41 -29.30 20.75
C ASN A 152 41.83 -30.70 20.97
#